data_AF-A0A6M7TPF4-F1
#
_entry.id   AF-A0A6M7TPF4-F1
#
_cell.length_a   1.000
_cell.length_b   1.000
_cell.length_c   1.000
_cell.angle_alpha   90.00
_cell.angle_beta   90.00
_cell.angle_gamma   90.00
#
_symmetry.space_group_name_H-M   'P 1'
#
loop_
_entity.id
_entity.type
_entity.pdbx_description
1 polymer ?
#
loop_
_entity_poly.entity_id
_entity_poly.type
_entity_poly.pdbx_seq_one_letter_code
_entity_poly.pdbx_strand_id
1 'polypeptide(L)'
;MPEHMTAASGDEFDQMARDAVYRAMFTRRDVRSHFLPTGLDDAVLARLLLAAHHAPSVGFMQPWNFIVIRDAARRADVRDLFLAAREQELPEIEVERQALYRKLKLEGICESALNICITCDRERSKNSPLGRWHNPEMDLYSTVCAVQNFWLAARAEGVGVGWVSIIEPQALKSLLSIPEHVTPIAYLCVGRVSEFASKPDLETHGWGRRLPLPDLIMSETFCGQGETPLKSAVAHLNTVAAAQANPADQCVAPAVPQREPPKEASALSFNSRNFDDASASRASQAGSGTWPAMVLK
;
A
#
# COMPACT_ATOMS: atom_id res chain seq x y z
N MET A 1 -24.80 -13.91 -1.16
CA MET A 1 -23.53 -14.28 -1.81
C MET A 1 -23.78 -15.56 -2.59
N PRO A 2 -23.25 -15.73 -3.82
CA PRO A 2 -23.38 -17.00 -4.51
C PRO A 2 -22.75 -18.10 -3.64
N GLU A 3 -23.49 -19.17 -3.34
CA GLU A 3 -23.10 -20.21 -2.36
C GLU A 3 -21.76 -20.88 -2.66
N HIS A 4 -21.30 -20.85 -3.92
CA HIS A 4 -20.01 -21.36 -4.36
C HIS A 4 -18.81 -20.49 -3.96
N MET A 5 -19.01 -19.26 -3.49
CA MET A 5 -17.93 -18.40 -2.96
C MET A 5 -17.66 -18.61 -1.47
N THR A 6 -18.49 -19.41 -0.79
CA THR A 6 -18.42 -19.67 0.66
C THR A 6 -18.49 -21.16 0.97
N ALA A 7 -18.14 -22.03 0.03
CA ALA A 7 -18.27 -23.47 0.19
C ALA A 7 -17.46 -23.95 1.40
N ALA A 8 -18.15 -24.62 2.33
CA ALA A 8 -17.54 -25.27 3.47
C ALA A 8 -16.87 -26.58 3.02
N SER A 9 -15.60 -26.51 2.65
CA SER A 9 -14.65 -27.61 2.76
C SER A 9 -13.76 -27.32 3.96
N GLY A 10 -13.13 -28.34 4.58
CA GLY A 10 -12.29 -28.16 5.78
C GLY A 10 -11.32 -26.98 5.69
N ASP A 11 -10.87 -26.47 6.83
CA ASP A 11 -10.16 -25.18 6.96
C ASP A 11 -8.94 -24.97 6.02
N GLU A 12 -8.40 -26.04 5.42
CA GLU A 12 -7.29 -25.99 4.47
C GLU A 12 -7.73 -25.99 2.99
N PHE A 13 -7.08 -25.15 2.18
CA PHE A 13 -7.23 -25.17 0.72
C PHE A 13 -6.53 -26.40 0.12
N ASP A 14 -7.14 -27.00 -0.90
CA ASP A 14 -6.48 -28.03 -1.72
C ASP A 14 -5.29 -27.47 -2.51
N GLN A 15 -4.46 -28.36 -3.10
CA GLN A 15 -3.26 -27.93 -3.82
C GLN A 15 -3.57 -27.00 -4.99
N MET A 16 -4.63 -27.26 -5.76
CA MET A 16 -4.99 -26.46 -6.93
C MET A 16 -5.41 -25.04 -6.51
N ALA A 17 -6.20 -24.93 -5.44
CA ALA A 17 -6.60 -23.66 -4.86
C ALA A 17 -5.39 -22.88 -4.31
N ARG A 18 -4.47 -23.54 -3.60
CA ARG A 18 -3.20 -22.91 -3.14
C ARG A 18 -2.37 -22.39 -4.32
N ASP A 19 -2.19 -23.19 -5.36
CA ASP A 19 -1.44 -22.80 -6.56
C ASP A 19 -2.08 -21.60 -7.27
N ALA A 20 -3.41 -21.54 -7.32
CA ALA A 20 -4.13 -20.40 -7.89
C ALA A 20 -3.88 -19.09 -7.10
N VAL A 21 -3.86 -19.15 -5.76
CA VAL A 21 -3.54 -18.00 -4.91
C VAL A 21 -2.11 -17.50 -5.19
N TYR A 22 -1.11 -18.39 -5.15
CA TYR A 22 0.28 -18.02 -5.43
C TYR A 22 0.48 -17.53 -6.86
N ARG A 23 -0.22 -18.12 -7.84
CA ARG A 23 -0.21 -17.66 -9.23
C ARG A 23 -0.72 -16.23 -9.34
N ALA A 24 -1.83 -15.88 -8.69
CA ALA A 24 -2.32 -14.50 -8.68
C ALA A 24 -1.29 -13.55 -8.07
N MET A 25 -0.68 -13.91 -6.94
CA MET A 25 0.31 -13.11 -6.24
C MET A 25 1.62 -12.90 -7.02
N PHE A 26 2.15 -13.95 -7.67
CA PHE A 26 3.44 -13.90 -8.35
C PHE A 26 3.36 -13.42 -9.79
N THR A 27 2.19 -13.56 -10.44
CA THR A 27 2.01 -13.16 -11.85
C THR A 27 1.19 -11.89 -12.03
N ARG A 28 0.67 -11.27 -10.96
CA ARG A 28 0.19 -9.89 -11.04
C ARG A 28 1.34 -8.94 -11.39
N ARG A 29 1.04 -7.92 -12.18
CA ARG A 29 2.00 -6.86 -12.52
C ARG A 29 1.35 -5.50 -12.27
N ASP A 30 2.21 -4.51 -12.06
CA ASP A 30 1.84 -3.11 -12.09
C ASP A 30 1.81 -2.66 -13.54
N VAL A 31 0.63 -2.74 -14.15
CA VAL A 31 0.43 -2.60 -15.59
C VAL A 31 0.41 -1.12 -15.96
N ARG A 32 1.33 -0.70 -16.84
CA ARG A 32 1.44 0.69 -17.30
C ARG A 32 1.28 0.82 -18.81
N SER A 33 1.40 -0.28 -19.55
CA SER A 33 1.16 -0.37 -20.99
C SER A 33 0.22 -1.54 -21.31
N HIS A 34 -0.14 -1.68 -22.58
CA HIS A 34 -0.91 -2.82 -23.09
C HIS A 34 -2.38 -2.86 -22.65
N PHE A 35 -2.90 -1.77 -22.06
CA PHE A 35 -4.34 -1.63 -21.84
C PHE A 35 -5.07 -1.62 -23.18
N LEU A 36 -6.16 -2.38 -23.25
CA LEU A 36 -7.06 -2.40 -24.38
C LEU A 36 -8.11 -1.29 -24.22
N PRO A 37 -8.57 -0.68 -25.33
CA PRO A 37 -9.57 0.40 -25.28
C PRO A 37 -10.96 -0.08 -24.85
N THR A 38 -11.19 -1.39 -24.83
CA THR A 38 -12.47 -1.99 -24.43
C THR A 38 -12.75 -1.71 -22.95
N GLY A 39 -13.95 -1.18 -22.68
CA GLY A 39 -14.42 -0.96 -21.31
C GLY A 39 -14.51 -2.25 -20.48
N LEU A 40 -14.39 -2.10 -19.16
CA LEU A 40 -14.61 -3.20 -18.22
C LEU A 40 -16.10 -3.33 -17.87
N ASP A 41 -16.62 -4.55 -17.96
CA ASP A 41 -17.98 -4.93 -17.55
C ASP A 41 -18.19 -4.65 -16.05
N ASP A 42 -19.33 -4.05 -15.70
CA ASP A 42 -19.69 -3.72 -14.32
C ASP A 42 -19.82 -4.97 -13.44
N ALA A 43 -20.20 -6.13 -13.99
CA ALA A 43 -20.25 -7.38 -13.23
C ALA A 43 -18.84 -7.82 -12.80
N VAL A 44 -17.82 -7.59 -13.64
CA VAL A 44 -16.42 -7.84 -13.27
C VAL A 44 -15.98 -6.82 -12.22
N LEU A 45 -16.19 -5.53 -12.46
CA LEU A 45 -15.84 -4.47 -11.52
C LEU A 45 -16.47 -4.68 -10.14
N ALA A 46 -17.73 -5.11 -10.08
CA ALA A 46 -18.43 -5.42 -8.83
C ALA A 46 -17.72 -6.52 -8.02
N ARG A 47 -17.22 -7.59 -8.67
CA ARG A 47 -16.43 -8.64 -8.00
C ARG A 47 -15.10 -8.11 -7.48
N LEU A 48 -14.44 -7.23 -8.23
CA LEU A 48 -13.18 -6.61 -7.79
C LEU A 48 -13.37 -5.69 -6.58
N LEU A 49 -14.41 -4.86 -6.59
CA LEU A 49 -14.77 -4.00 -5.47
C LEU A 49 -15.22 -4.81 -4.26
N LEU A 50 -15.95 -5.91 -4.46
CA LEU A 50 -16.31 -6.82 -3.39
C LEU A 50 -15.06 -7.46 -2.75
N ALA A 51 -14.10 -7.92 -3.55
CA ALA A 51 -12.84 -8.45 -3.03
C ALA A 51 -12.09 -7.39 -2.21
N ALA A 52 -12.04 -6.14 -2.68
CA ALA A 52 -11.48 -5.01 -1.94
C ALA A 52 -12.18 -4.80 -0.59
N HIS A 53 -13.51 -4.87 -0.58
CA HIS A 53 -14.32 -4.66 0.62
C HIS A 53 -14.14 -5.76 1.68
N HIS A 54 -13.70 -6.95 1.29
CA HIS A 54 -13.35 -8.06 2.17
C HIS A 54 -11.94 -7.95 2.79
N ALA A 55 -11.24 -6.83 2.60
CA ALA A 55 -9.96 -6.58 3.26
C ALA A 55 -10.11 -6.40 4.79
N PRO A 56 -9.06 -6.69 5.57
CA PRO A 56 -9.02 -6.32 6.98
C PRO A 56 -9.05 -4.80 7.13
N SER A 57 -9.64 -4.33 8.24
CA SER A 57 -9.52 -2.93 8.65
C SER A 57 -9.43 -2.81 10.15
N VAL A 58 -8.62 -1.86 10.61
CA VAL A 58 -8.45 -1.57 12.04
C VAL A 58 -9.81 -1.24 12.65
N GLY A 59 -10.18 -1.91 13.75
CA GLY A 59 -11.48 -1.74 14.38
C GLY A 59 -12.70 -2.02 13.48
N PHE A 60 -12.52 -2.79 12.40
CA PHE A 60 -13.54 -3.02 11.38
C PHE A 60 -14.12 -1.71 10.79
N MET A 61 -13.27 -0.70 10.66
CA MET A 61 -13.67 0.65 10.26
C MET A 61 -14.16 0.77 8.81
N GLN A 62 -13.60 -0.05 7.92
CA GLN A 62 -13.87 0.00 6.48
C GLN A 62 -13.80 1.44 5.92
N PRO A 63 -12.66 2.16 6.11
CA PRO A 63 -12.55 3.60 5.84
C PRO A 63 -12.52 3.96 4.35
N TRP A 64 -12.43 2.96 3.48
CA TRP A 64 -12.22 3.16 2.07
C TRP A 64 -13.47 3.66 1.34
N ASN A 65 -13.26 4.46 0.30
CA ASN A 65 -14.26 4.75 -0.73
C ASN A 65 -13.64 4.53 -2.11
N PHE A 66 -14.47 4.33 -3.14
CA PHE A 66 -14.04 4.06 -4.51
C PHE A 66 -14.69 5.06 -5.47
N ILE A 67 -13.90 5.95 -6.07
CA ILE A 67 -14.37 6.89 -7.09
C ILE A 67 -14.07 6.26 -8.45
N VAL A 68 -15.13 5.87 -9.17
CA VAL A 68 -15.05 5.26 -10.51
C VAL A 68 -14.97 6.37 -11.57
N ILE A 69 -13.91 6.37 -12.37
CA ILE A 69 -13.61 7.41 -13.36
C ILE A 69 -13.58 6.78 -14.76
N ARG A 70 -14.64 7.01 -15.55
CA ARG A 70 -14.77 6.51 -16.94
C ARG A 70 -14.63 7.62 -17.98
N ASP A 71 -14.92 8.87 -17.59
CA ASP A 71 -14.87 10.02 -18.48
C ASP A 71 -13.44 10.27 -18.98
N ALA A 72 -13.27 10.28 -20.29
CA ALA A 72 -11.97 10.45 -20.93
C ALA A 72 -11.37 11.83 -20.67
N ALA A 73 -12.22 12.87 -20.59
CA ALA A 73 -11.75 14.23 -20.27
C ALA A 73 -11.19 14.28 -18.85
N ARG A 74 -11.92 13.76 -17.86
CA ARG A 74 -11.42 13.67 -16.48
C ARG A 74 -10.11 12.88 -16.35
N ARG A 75 -9.94 11.80 -17.11
CA ARG A 75 -8.66 11.07 -17.12
C ARG A 75 -7.52 11.87 -17.74
N ALA A 76 -7.79 12.63 -18.79
CA ALA A 76 -6.80 13.54 -19.36
C ALA A 76 -6.37 14.60 -18.34
N ASP A 77 -7.32 15.17 -17.59
CA ASP A 77 -6.99 16.12 -16.52
C ASP A 77 -6.08 15.48 -15.45
N VAL A 78 -6.36 14.23 -15.03
CA VAL A 78 -5.49 13.53 -14.07
C VAL A 78 -4.11 13.22 -14.66
N ARG A 79 -4.02 12.86 -15.94
CA ARG A 79 -2.73 12.67 -16.62
C ARG A 79 -1.91 13.96 -16.61
N ASP A 80 -2.55 15.11 -16.79
CA ASP A 80 -1.86 16.40 -16.78
C ASP A 80 -1.32 16.73 -15.36
N LEU A 81 -2.05 16.37 -14.30
CA LEU A 81 -1.52 16.41 -12.93
C LEU A 81 -0.29 15.50 -12.75
N PHE A 82 -0.32 14.30 -13.32
CA PHE A 82 0.83 13.38 -13.29
C PHE A 82 2.06 13.97 -14.01
N LEU A 83 1.86 14.56 -15.20
CA LEU A 83 2.96 15.14 -15.97
C LEU A 83 3.60 16.30 -15.19
N ALA A 84 2.79 17.18 -14.59
CA ALA A 84 3.28 18.28 -13.77
C ALA A 84 4.07 17.78 -12.54
N ALA A 85 3.56 16.78 -11.82
CA ALA A 85 4.25 16.19 -10.67
C ALA A 85 5.56 15.49 -11.08
N ARG A 86 5.57 14.79 -12.21
CA ARG A 86 6.78 14.13 -12.75
C ARG A 86 7.88 15.13 -13.11
N GLU A 87 7.50 16.28 -13.66
CA GLU A 87 8.46 17.37 -13.93
C GLU A 87 9.05 17.94 -12.65
N GLN A 88 8.27 18.00 -11.56
CA GLN A 88 8.72 18.44 -10.24
C GLN A 88 9.64 17.42 -9.55
N GLU A 89 9.41 16.11 -9.72
CA GLU A 89 10.26 15.06 -9.15
C GLU A 89 11.61 14.93 -9.85
N LEU A 90 11.68 15.26 -11.14
CA LEU A 90 12.85 15.01 -11.99
C LEU A 90 14.17 15.60 -11.44
N PRO A 91 14.22 16.83 -10.89
CA PRO A 91 15.44 17.38 -10.27
C PRO A 91 15.88 16.65 -9.00
N GLU A 92 14.96 15.97 -8.30
CA GLU A 92 15.27 15.18 -7.09
C GLU A 92 15.86 13.80 -7.42
N ILE A 93 15.80 13.38 -8.69
CA ILE A 93 16.45 12.17 -9.18
C ILE A 93 17.92 12.45 -9.48
N GLU A 94 18.81 11.59 -8.97
CA GLU A 94 20.25 11.58 -9.26
C GLU A 94 20.53 11.79 -10.76
N VAL A 95 21.45 12.70 -11.07
CA VAL A 95 21.66 13.25 -12.43
C VAL A 95 21.89 12.14 -13.45
N GLU A 96 22.69 11.14 -13.12
CA GLU A 96 23.05 10.01 -13.99
C GLU A 96 21.84 9.12 -14.32
N ARG A 97 20.78 9.17 -13.49
CA ARG A 97 19.58 8.33 -13.61
C ARG A 97 18.40 9.06 -14.22
N GLN A 98 18.44 10.38 -14.32
CA GLN A 98 17.34 11.17 -14.90
C GLN A 98 17.00 10.75 -16.33
N ALA A 99 18.00 10.41 -17.15
CA ALA A 99 17.77 9.93 -18.52
C ALA A 99 17.00 8.60 -18.56
N LEU A 100 17.28 7.69 -17.61
CA LEU A 100 16.53 6.45 -17.47
C LEU A 100 15.11 6.72 -16.93
N TYR A 101 14.98 7.55 -15.90
CA TYR A 101 13.69 7.93 -15.31
C TYR A 101 12.72 8.49 -16.36
N ARG A 102 13.20 9.38 -17.26
CA ARG A 102 12.38 9.94 -18.36
C ARG A 102 11.85 8.87 -19.34
N LYS A 103 12.60 7.78 -19.55
CA LYS A 103 12.20 6.68 -20.44
C LYS A 103 11.19 5.73 -19.81
N LEU A 104 11.11 5.68 -18.48
CA LEU A 104 10.15 4.81 -17.81
C LEU A 104 8.72 5.26 -18.13
N LYS A 105 7.89 4.30 -18.53
CA LYS A 105 6.45 4.47 -18.50
C LYS A 105 5.99 4.23 -17.07
N LEU A 106 5.38 5.24 -16.46
CA LEU A 106 5.01 5.27 -15.03
C LEU A 106 3.50 5.46 -14.81
N GLU A 107 2.73 5.48 -15.89
CA GLU A 107 1.28 5.60 -15.86
C GLU A 107 0.65 4.95 -17.09
N GLY A 108 -0.66 4.70 -17.01
CA GLY A 108 -1.50 4.29 -18.14
C GLY A 108 -2.87 4.96 -18.07
N ILE A 109 -2.94 6.19 -17.55
CA ILE A 109 -4.17 6.88 -17.13
C ILE A 109 -5.14 7.01 -18.30
N CYS A 110 -4.66 7.50 -19.44
CA CYS A 110 -5.51 7.67 -20.62
C CYS A 110 -5.68 6.40 -21.45
N GLU A 111 -4.77 5.43 -21.32
CA GLU A 111 -4.82 4.16 -22.03
C GLU A 111 -5.80 3.17 -21.39
N SER A 112 -5.94 3.19 -20.06
CA SER A 112 -6.95 2.41 -19.37
C SER A 112 -8.34 2.99 -19.60
N ALA A 113 -9.28 2.14 -20.02
CA ALA A 113 -10.68 2.52 -20.22
C ALA A 113 -11.46 2.76 -18.91
N LEU A 114 -10.86 2.50 -17.75
CA LEU A 114 -11.41 2.76 -16.42
C LEU A 114 -10.29 3.13 -15.44
N ASN A 115 -10.54 4.13 -14.60
CA ASN A 115 -9.66 4.46 -13.48
C ASN A 115 -10.44 4.45 -12.18
N ILE A 116 -9.77 4.17 -11.06
CA ILE A 116 -10.36 4.18 -9.73
C ILE A 116 -9.47 4.99 -8.79
N CYS A 117 -10.02 6.03 -8.17
CA CYS A 117 -9.38 6.68 -7.03
C CYS A 117 -9.93 6.05 -5.75
N ILE A 118 -9.09 5.30 -5.04
CA ILE A 118 -9.41 4.68 -3.75
C ILE A 118 -8.95 5.64 -2.66
N THR A 119 -9.87 6.04 -1.80
CA THR A 119 -9.64 7.06 -0.76
C THR A 119 -9.87 6.49 0.63
N CYS A 120 -9.35 7.14 1.66
CA CYS A 120 -9.56 6.83 3.07
C CYS A 120 -10.27 8.00 3.74
N ASP A 121 -11.48 7.76 4.24
CA ASP A 121 -12.23 8.70 5.07
C ASP A 121 -11.68 8.66 6.50
N ARG A 122 -10.95 9.72 6.87
CA ARG A 122 -10.25 9.79 8.16
C ARG A 122 -11.22 9.95 9.34
N GLU A 123 -12.47 10.33 9.07
CA GLU A 123 -13.51 10.63 10.06
C GLU A 123 -14.47 9.49 10.31
N ARG A 124 -14.47 8.45 9.46
CA ARG A 124 -15.37 7.31 9.59
C ARG A 124 -15.35 6.67 10.99
N SER A 125 -14.20 6.74 11.66
CA SER A 125 -14.02 6.21 13.01
C SER A 125 -14.11 7.23 14.13
N LYS A 126 -14.61 8.46 13.88
CA LYS A 126 -14.72 9.51 14.91
C LYS A 126 -15.34 8.99 16.21
N ASN A 127 -16.30 8.07 16.11
CA ASN A 127 -17.03 7.52 17.26
C ASN A 127 -16.50 6.15 17.74
N SER A 128 -15.49 5.58 17.07
CA SER A 128 -14.89 4.28 17.45
C SER A 128 -13.49 4.12 16.84
N PRO A 129 -12.46 4.83 17.35
CA PRO A 129 -11.10 4.80 16.81
C PRO A 129 -10.30 3.58 17.31
N LEU A 130 -10.95 2.43 17.48
CA LEU A 130 -10.31 1.19 17.94
C LEU A 130 -9.09 0.88 17.06
N GLY A 131 -7.93 0.78 17.71
CA GLY A 131 -6.64 0.51 17.07
C GLY A 131 -5.95 1.72 16.43
N ARG A 132 -6.50 2.94 16.55
CA ARG A 132 -5.90 4.18 16.00
C ARG A 132 -5.33 5.16 17.02
N TRP A 133 -5.64 5.03 18.30
CA TRP A 133 -5.19 5.99 19.34
C TRP A 133 -3.67 6.23 19.33
N HIS A 134 -2.88 5.17 19.26
CA HIS A 134 -1.42 5.26 19.26
C HIS A 134 -0.83 5.32 17.84
N ASN A 135 -1.60 4.91 16.83
CA ASN A 135 -1.18 4.94 15.43
C ASN A 135 -2.34 5.41 14.54
N PRO A 136 -2.46 6.73 14.30
CA PRO A 136 -3.59 7.30 13.58
C PRO A 136 -3.64 6.94 12.10
N GLU A 137 -2.57 6.38 11.53
CA GLU A 137 -2.44 5.98 10.12
C GLU A 137 -3.03 4.60 9.80
N MET A 138 -3.44 3.83 10.83
CA MET A 138 -3.95 2.46 10.63
C MET A 138 -5.19 2.38 9.73
N ASP A 139 -5.92 3.48 9.54
CA ASP A 139 -6.99 3.59 8.56
C ASP A 139 -6.48 3.68 7.11
N LEU A 140 -5.39 4.41 6.88
CA LEU A 140 -4.67 4.44 5.61
C LEU A 140 -4.19 3.03 5.24
N TYR A 141 -3.54 2.33 6.19
CA TYR A 141 -3.02 0.98 5.96
C TYR A 141 -4.14 -0.03 5.69
N SER A 142 -5.27 0.09 6.39
CA SER A 142 -6.48 -0.68 6.11
C SER A 142 -6.93 -0.51 4.65
N THR A 143 -6.88 0.73 4.13
CA THR A 143 -7.23 1.02 2.74
C THR A 143 -6.25 0.39 1.74
N VAL A 144 -4.95 0.35 2.06
CA VAL A 144 -3.94 -0.34 1.22
C VAL A 144 -4.22 -1.85 1.13
N CYS A 145 -4.70 -2.49 2.20
CA CYS A 145 -5.14 -3.89 2.13
C CYS A 145 -6.28 -4.09 1.13
N ALA A 146 -7.26 -3.16 1.09
CA ALA A 146 -8.34 -3.19 0.10
C ALA A 146 -7.81 -3.06 -1.34
N VAL A 147 -6.83 -2.17 -1.57
CA VAL A 147 -6.14 -2.03 -2.86
C VAL A 147 -5.47 -3.35 -3.27
N GLN A 148 -4.78 -4.02 -2.35
CA GLN A 148 -4.07 -5.26 -2.65
C GLN A 148 -5.03 -6.42 -2.96
N ASN A 149 -6.15 -6.54 -2.25
CA ASN A 149 -7.20 -7.52 -2.56
C ASN A 149 -7.81 -7.26 -3.95
N PHE A 150 -8.12 -6.00 -4.27
CA PHE A 150 -8.59 -5.58 -5.59
C PHE A 150 -7.63 -6.05 -6.70
N TRP A 151 -6.33 -5.81 -6.50
CA TRP A 151 -5.29 -6.14 -7.48
C TRP A 151 -5.15 -7.64 -7.74
N LEU A 152 -5.21 -8.46 -6.69
CA LEU A 152 -5.14 -9.92 -6.80
C LEU A 152 -6.39 -10.50 -7.50
N ALA A 153 -7.57 -10.01 -7.13
CA ALA A 153 -8.82 -10.38 -7.81
C ALA A 153 -8.80 -9.97 -9.29
N ALA A 154 -8.29 -8.77 -9.60
CA ALA A 154 -8.15 -8.29 -10.97
C ALA A 154 -7.25 -9.22 -11.79
N ARG A 155 -6.12 -9.65 -11.22
CA ARG A 155 -5.24 -10.61 -11.90
C ARG A 155 -5.93 -11.94 -12.19
N ALA A 156 -6.72 -12.47 -11.25
CA ALA A 156 -7.48 -13.70 -11.45
C ALA A 156 -8.54 -13.57 -12.56
N GLU A 157 -9.16 -12.39 -12.69
CA GLU A 157 -10.12 -12.06 -13.73
C GLU A 157 -9.49 -11.72 -15.09
N GLY A 158 -8.16 -11.68 -15.20
CA GLY A 158 -7.47 -11.25 -16.43
C GLY A 158 -7.63 -9.75 -16.70
N VAL A 159 -7.65 -8.95 -15.64
CA VAL A 159 -7.72 -7.49 -15.66
C VAL A 159 -6.37 -6.94 -15.18
N GLY A 160 -5.79 -6.05 -15.97
CA GLY A 160 -4.61 -5.28 -15.61
C GLY A 160 -4.97 -4.15 -14.64
N VAL A 161 -4.08 -3.92 -13.69
CA VAL A 161 -4.16 -2.80 -12.74
C VAL A 161 -2.78 -2.17 -12.64
N GLY A 162 -2.74 -0.84 -12.70
CA GLY A 162 -1.53 -0.05 -12.51
C GLY A 162 -1.73 1.05 -11.48
N TRP A 163 -0.82 1.22 -10.54
CA TRP A 163 -0.90 2.29 -9.53
C TRP A 163 -0.10 3.50 -9.99
N VAL A 164 -0.73 4.69 -10.00
CA VAL A 164 -0.07 5.98 -10.23
C VAL A 164 -0.08 6.81 -8.94
N SER A 165 1.10 7.15 -8.44
CA SER A 165 1.27 7.95 -7.21
C SER A 165 2.06 9.25 -7.43
N ILE A 166 2.61 9.47 -8.63
CA ILE A 166 3.29 10.71 -9.01
C ILE A 166 2.21 11.72 -9.36
N ILE A 167 1.44 12.16 -8.36
CA ILE A 167 0.32 13.10 -8.47
C ILE A 167 0.28 13.91 -7.18
N GLU A 168 0.21 15.24 -7.27
CA GLU A 168 0.08 16.08 -6.07
C GLU A 168 -1.31 15.86 -5.42
N PRO A 169 -1.36 15.49 -4.12
CA PRO A 169 -2.61 15.09 -3.47
C PRO A 169 -3.70 16.17 -3.46
N GLN A 170 -3.38 17.44 -3.24
CA GLN A 170 -4.39 18.51 -3.15
C GLN A 170 -4.99 18.87 -4.51
N ALA A 171 -4.20 18.80 -5.58
CA ALA A 171 -4.65 18.96 -6.95
C ALA A 171 -5.61 17.82 -7.33
N LEU A 172 -5.28 16.57 -6.97
CA LEU A 172 -6.18 15.44 -7.18
C LEU A 172 -7.48 15.58 -6.38
N LYS A 173 -7.40 16.01 -5.11
CA LYS A 173 -8.59 16.28 -4.28
C LYS A 173 -9.47 17.35 -4.90
N SER A 174 -8.88 18.45 -5.36
CA SER A 174 -9.60 19.54 -6.02
C SER A 174 -10.31 19.06 -7.30
N LEU A 175 -9.58 18.34 -8.17
CA LEU A 175 -10.11 17.82 -9.44
C LEU A 175 -11.25 16.79 -9.25
N LEU A 176 -11.18 15.97 -8.20
CA LEU A 176 -12.18 14.93 -7.92
C LEU A 176 -13.20 15.33 -6.84
N SER A 177 -13.17 16.59 -6.39
CA SER A 177 -14.06 17.11 -5.33
C SER A 177 -14.01 16.26 -4.04
N ILE A 178 -12.82 15.79 -3.67
CA ILE A 178 -12.59 15.00 -2.47
C ILE A 178 -12.51 15.97 -1.26
N PRO A 179 -13.30 15.78 -0.20
CA PRO A 179 -13.32 16.69 0.93
C PRO A 179 -12.02 16.61 1.75
N GLU A 180 -11.77 17.64 2.56
CA GLU A 180 -10.48 17.79 3.26
C GLU A 180 -10.12 16.59 4.15
N HIS A 181 -11.12 16.02 4.80
CA HIS A 181 -10.98 14.91 5.72
C HIS A 181 -10.85 13.53 5.04
N VAL A 182 -10.81 13.48 3.71
CA VAL A 182 -10.62 12.25 2.93
C VAL A 182 -9.27 12.31 2.24
N THR A 183 -8.45 11.28 2.45
CA THR A 183 -7.12 11.16 1.86
C THR A 183 -7.16 10.24 0.64
N PRO A 184 -6.77 10.68 -0.56
CA PRO A 184 -6.52 9.77 -1.68
C PRO A 184 -5.40 8.79 -1.32
N ILE A 185 -5.64 7.48 -1.48
CA ILE A 185 -4.66 6.43 -1.17
C ILE A 185 -4.04 5.89 -2.44
N ALA A 186 -4.88 5.47 -3.40
CA ALA A 186 -4.41 4.91 -4.66
C ALA A 186 -5.18 5.50 -5.83
N TYR A 187 -4.47 5.87 -6.90
CA TYR A 187 -5.07 6.13 -8.21
C TYR A 187 -4.71 4.96 -9.13
N LEU A 188 -5.70 4.15 -9.48
CA LEU A 188 -5.52 2.92 -10.25
C LEU A 188 -5.99 3.10 -11.68
N CYS A 189 -5.14 2.71 -12.64
CA CYS A 189 -5.51 2.46 -14.03
C CYS A 189 -6.00 1.00 -14.12
N VAL A 190 -7.19 0.75 -14.69
CA VAL A 190 -7.84 -0.57 -14.69
C VAL A 190 -8.38 -0.90 -16.08
N GLY A 191 -8.09 -2.10 -16.58
CA GLY A 191 -8.62 -2.51 -17.88
C GLY A 191 -8.18 -3.89 -18.32
N ARG A 192 -8.78 -4.38 -19.41
CA ARG A 192 -8.26 -5.56 -20.11
C ARG A 192 -6.88 -5.24 -20.69
N VAL A 193 -6.03 -6.24 -20.77
CA VAL A 193 -4.68 -6.10 -21.32
C VAL A 193 -4.44 -7.11 -22.42
N SER A 194 -3.64 -6.75 -23.44
CA SER A 194 -3.22 -7.71 -24.46
C SER A 194 -2.26 -8.76 -23.91
N GLU A 195 -1.47 -8.39 -22.88
CA GLU A 195 -0.51 -9.26 -22.24
C GLU A 195 -0.17 -8.79 -20.81
N PHE A 196 0.41 -9.69 -20.02
CA PHE A 196 1.05 -9.37 -18.74
C PHE A 196 2.54 -9.61 -18.85
N ALA A 197 3.36 -8.62 -18.46
CA ALA A 197 4.81 -8.76 -18.46
C ALA A 197 5.27 -9.94 -17.57
N SER A 198 6.29 -10.67 -18.03
CA SER A 198 6.83 -11.83 -17.29
C SER A 198 7.60 -11.44 -16.02
N LYS A 199 8.11 -10.20 -15.92
CA LYS A 199 8.80 -9.63 -14.75
C LYS A 199 8.45 -8.14 -14.57
N PRO A 200 8.76 -7.50 -13.42
CA PRO A 200 8.45 -6.10 -13.20
C PRO A 200 9.15 -5.16 -14.21
N ASP A 201 8.44 -4.16 -14.72
CA ASP A 201 9.01 -3.23 -15.72
C ASP A 201 10.26 -2.50 -15.21
N LEU A 202 10.25 -2.10 -13.94
CA LEU A 202 11.42 -1.44 -13.32
C LEU A 202 12.64 -2.35 -13.25
N GLU A 203 12.44 -3.67 -13.17
CA GLU A 203 13.53 -4.64 -13.21
C GLU A 203 14.03 -4.84 -14.64
N THR A 204 13.12 -4.97 -15.61
CA THR A 204 13.45 -5.04 -17.04
C THR A 204 14.27 -3.84 -17.51
N HIS A 205 13.94 -2.63 -17.04
CA HIS A 205 14.63 -1.40 -17.43
C HIS A 205 15.84 -1.07 -16.53
N GLY A 206 16.20 -1.95 -15.61
CA GLY A 206 17.38 -1.76 -14.74
C GLY A 206 17.25 -0.62 -13.72
N TRP A 207 16.03 -0.23 -13.36
CA TRP A 207 15.78 0.77 -12.32
C TRP A 207 16.03 0.23 -10.91
N GLY A 208 15.71 -1.05 -10.68
CA GLY A 208 15.95 -1.75 -9.43
C GLY A 208 15.78 -3.26 -9.62
N ARG A 209 16.10 -4.06 -8.60
CA ARG A 209 15.96 -5.51 -8.64
C ARG A 209 15.30 -6.03 -7.37
N ARG A 210 14.68 -7.22 -7.46
CA ARG A 210 14.16 -7.91 -6.28
C ARG A 210 15.31 -8.17 -5.29
N LEU A 211 15.10 -7.79 -4.03
CA LEU A 211 16.05 -8.08 -2.96
C LEU A 211 16.01 -9.59 -2.61
N PRO A 212 17.13 -10.20 -2.22
CA PRO A 212 17.13 -11.57 -1.71
C PRO A 212 16.33 -11.63 -0.40
N LEU A 213 15.21 -12.37 -0.41
CA LEU A 213 14.37 -12.52 0.79
C LEU A 213 15.13 -13.02 2.04
N PRO A 214 16.13 -13.93 1.94
CA PRO A 214 16.93 -14.32 3.11
C PRO A 214 17.61 -13.17 3.84
N ASP A 215 18.00 -12.10 3.13
CA ASP A 215 18.66 -10.93 3.70
C ASP A 215 17.69 -10.02 4.47
N LEU A 216 16.38 -10.21 4.25
CA LEU A 216 15.30 -9.48 4.91
C LEU A 216 14.69 -10.24 6.09
N ILE A 217 15.16 -11.47 6.35
CA ILE A 217 14.70 -12.30 7.47
C ILE A 217 15.68 -12.12 8.64
N MET A 218 15.17 -11.65 9.76
CA MET A 218 15.90 -11.43 11.00
C MET A 218 15.28 -12.29 12.12
N SER A 219 16.08 -12.68 13.10
CA SER A 219 15.60 -13.48 14.24
C SER A 219 15.38 -12.56 15.44
N GLU A 220 14.16 -12.56 15.99
CA GLU A 220 13.71 -11.85 17.20
C GLU A 220 13.82 -10.30 17.21
N THR A 221 14.94 -9.74 16.76
CA THR A 221 15.24 -8.30 16.79
C THR A 221 15.69 -7.78 15.43
N PHE A 222 15.66 -6.46 15.27
CA PHE A 222 16.20 -5.83 14.07
C PHE A 222 17.72 -6.10 13.98
N CYS A 223 18.16 -6.58 12.81
CA CYS A 223 19.50 -7.11 12.56
C CYS A 223 19.89 -8.38 13.36
N GLY A 224 18.92 -9.03 14.02
CA GLY A 224 19.13 -10.27 14.77
C GLY A 224 19.56 -11.43 13.85
N GLN A 225 20.56 -12.19 14.31
CA GLN A 225 21.14 -13.31 13.59
C GLN A 225 20.38 -14.61 13.88
N GLY A 226 20.36 -15.55 12.92
CA GLY A 226 19.62 -16.82 13.04
C GLY A 226 18.78 -17.16 11.80
N GLU A 227 17.75 -17.99 11.99
CA GLU A 227 16.82 -18.48 10.96
C GLU A 227 17.47 -19.28 9.81
N THR A 228 18.62 -19.92 10.04
CA THR A 228 19.34 -20.67 8.98
C THR A 228 18.45 -21.68 8.24
N PRO A 229 17.61 -22.50 8.90
CA PRO A 229 16.72 -23.43 8.20
C PRO A 229 15.69 -22.71 7.31
N LEU A 230 15.05 -21.65 7.82
CA LEU A 230 14.05 -20.88 7.08
C LEU A 230 14.68 -20.15 5.88
N LYS A 231 15.82 -19.48 6.10
CA LYS A 231 16.59 -18.80 5.05
C LYS A 231 16.99 -19.77 3.93
N SER A 232 17.40 -20.99 4.30
CA SER A 232 17.76 -22.04 3.34
C SER A 232 16.55 -22.54 2.54
N ALA A 233 15.41 -22.75 3.19
CA ALA A 233 14.17 -23.15 2.53
C ALA A 233 13.70 -22.09 1.51
N VAL A 234 13.74 -20.82 1.89
CA VAL A 234 13.42 -19.69 0.99
C VAL A 234 14.37 -19.62 -0.19
N ALA A 235 15.68 -19.80 0.03
CA ALA A 235 16.66 -19.79 -1.04
C ALA A 235 16.38 -20.89 -2.08
N HIS A 236 15.97 -22.09 -1.63
CA HIS A 236 15.59 -23.19 -2.51
C HIS A 236 14.33 -22.89 -3.35
N LEU A 237 13.31 -22.26 -2.76
CA LEU A 237 12.11 -21.85 -3.50
C LEU A 237 12.43 -20.83 -4.61
N ASN A 238 13.37 -19.91 -4.36
CA ASN A 238 13.78 -18.91 -5.34
C ASN A 238 14.61 -19.51 -6.50
N THR A 239 15.44 -20.52 -6.26
CA THR A 239 16.23 -21.16 -7.32
C THR A 239 15.37 -22.00 -8.26
N VAL A 240 14.33 -22.67 -7.75
CA VAL A 240 13.33 -23.37 -8.59
C VAL A 240 12.60 -22.39 -9.51
N ALA A 241 12.27 -21.19 -9.01
CA ALA A 241 11.65 -20.15 -9.83
C ALA A 241 12.61 -19.57 -10.89
N ALA A 242 13.91 -19.44 -10.57
CA ALA A 242 14.92 -18.90 -11.50
C ALA A 242 15.35 -19.91 -12.58
N ALA A 243 15.39 -21.21 -12.27
CA ALA A 243 15.74 -22.27 -13.25
C ALA A 243 14.69 -22.41 -14.38
N GLN A 244 13.51 -21.83 -14.20
CA GLN A 244 12.46 -21.73 -15.22
C GLN A 244 12.54 -20.43 -16.06
N ALA A 245 13.53 -19.55 -15.80
CA ALA A 245 13.73 -18.27 -16.49
C ALA A 245 15.03 -18.25 -17.35
N ASN A 246 15.06 -17.41 -18.39
CA ASN A 246 16.08 -17.42 -19.45
C ASN A 246 17.44 -16.80 -18.98
N PRO A 247 18.63 -17.33 -19.36
CA PRO A 247 19.93 -16.96 -18.76
C PRO A 247 20.50 -15.57 -19.07
N ALA A 248 19.82 -14.72 -19.87
CA ALA A 248 20.38 -13.48 -20.42
C ALA A 248 20.36 -12.25 -19.47
N ASP A 249 19.94 -12.41 -18.20
CA ASP A 249 19.53 -11.29 -17.32
C ASP A 249 20.60 -10.79 -16.32
N GLN A 250 21.90 -11.05 -16.53
CA GLN A 250 22.92 -10.91 -15.45
C GLN A 250 23.62 -9.55 -15.28
N CYS A 251 23.23 -8.47 -15.98
CA CYS A 251 23.88 -7.16 -15.80
C CYS A 251 22.89 -6.08 -15.33
N VAL A 252 22.78 -5.84 -14.02
CA VAL A 252 22.01 -4.70 -13.46
C VAL A 252 22.65 -4.15 -12.17
N ALA A 253 22.63 -2.82 -12.05
CA ALA A 253 23.11 -2.01 -10.93
C ALA A 253 22.39 -2.27 -9.59
N PRO A 254 23.03 -1.93 -8.43
CA PRO A 254 22.45 -2.14 -7.11
C PRO A 254 21.18 -1.31 -6.84
N ALA A 255 20.44 -1.70 -5.80
CA ALA A 255 19.21 -1.03 -5.39
C ALA A 255 19.45 0.45 -5.05
N VAL A 256 18.46 1.28 -5.40
CA VAL A 256 18.47 2.74 -5.21
C VAL A 256 18.33 3.06 -3.72
N PRO A 257 19.22 3.88 -3.14
CA PRO A 257 18.92 4.55 -1.88
C PRO A 257 17.74 5.50 -2.12
N GLN A 258 16.58 5.22 -1.54
CA GLN A 258 15.50 6.21 -1.53
C GLN A 258 15.88 7.32 -0.54
N ARG A 259 15.97 8.56 -1.01
CA ARG A 259 16.10 9.72 -0.15
C ARG A 259 14.75 9.89 0.56
N GLU A 260 14.77 9.98 1.90
CA GLU A 260 13.53 10.25 2.64
C GLU A 260 12.91 11.55 2.12
N PRO A 261 11.58 11.61 1.92
CA PRO A 261 10.91 12.88 1.68
C PRO A 261 11.21 13.83 2.86
N PRO A 262 11.22 15.16 2.64
CA PRO A 262 11.44 16.11 3.71
C PRO A 262 10.44 15.85 4.83
N LYS A 263 10.96 15.60 6.04
CA LYS A 263 10.14 15.43 7.24
C LYS A 263 9.34 16.72 7.45
N GLU A 264 8.04 16.69 7.15
CA GLU A 264 7.12 17.58 7.85
C GLU A 264 7.28 17.29 9.34
N ALA A 265 7.49 18.34 10.13
CA ALA A 265 7.84 18.24 11.53
C ALA A 265 6.72 17.53 12.31
N SER A 266 6.84 16.21 12.46
CA SER A 266 6.15 15.45 13.48
C SER A 266 6.62 15.95 14.84
N ALA A 267 5.79 16.76 15.47
CA ALA A 267 6.00 17.33 16.79
C ALA A 267 5.90 16.25 17.86
N LEU A 268 6.95 15.42 17.99
CA LEU A 268 7.19 14.59 19.16
C LEU A 268 8.69 14.57 19.44
N SER A 269 9.20 15.64 20.08
CA SER A 269 10.46 15.54 20.81
C SER A 269 10.23 14.70 22.05
N PHE A 270 10.75 13.48 22.05
CA PHE A 270 10.89 12.68 23.25
C PHE A 270 11.98 13.29 24.12
N ASN A 271 11.60 14.16 25.05
CA ASN A 271 12.46 14.46 26.19
C ASN A 271 12.37 13.30 27.19
N SER A 272 13.39 12.44 27.13
CA SER A 272 13.73 11.47 28.17
C SER A 272 13.88 12.18 29.51
N ARG A 273 12.97 11.95 30.45
CA ARG A 273 13.22 12.15 31.88
C ARG A 273 13.20 10.81 32.57
N ASN A 274 14.39 10.42 33.02
CA ASN A 274 14.69 9.30 33.89
C ASN A 274 13.72 9.26 35.07
N PHE A 275 13.08 8.11 35.25
CA PHE A 275 12.61 7.67 36.54
C PHE A 275 13.71 6.75 37.08
N ASP A 276 14.40 7.19 38.13
CA ASP A 276 14.66 6.38 39.32
C ASP A 276 15.39 7.20 40.41
N ASP A 277 15.08 6.83 41.66
CA ASP A 277 15.65 7.21 42.95
C ASP A 277 15.40 8.61 43.55
N ALA A 278 14.50 8.63 44.54
CA ALA A 278 14.84 9.04 45.90
C ALA A 278 13.75 8.65 46.92
N SER A 279 14.04 7.63 47.73
CA SER A 279 13.39 7.38 49.02
C SER A 279 14.21 8.00 50.17
N ALA A 280 13.52 8.45 51.23
CA ALA A 280 13.99 9.00 52.52
C ALA A 280 14.38 10.50 52.48
N SER A 281 13.96 11.39 53.40
CA SER A 281 13.68 11.24 54.84
C SER A 281 12.73 12.33 55.43
N ARG A 282 12.20 12.01 56.62
CA ARG A 282 11.42 12.78 57.64
C ARG A 282 11.90 14.25 57.83
N ALA A 283 11.15 15.23 58.38
CA ALA A 283 10.25 15.22 59.54
C ALA A 283 9.37 16.50 59.67
N SER A 284 8.20 16.33 60.30
CA SER A 284 7.40 17.21 61.19
C SER A 284 7.51 18.75 61.18
N GLN A 285 6.37 19.44 61.16
CA GLN A 285 5.74 20.04 62.36
C GLN A 285 4.30 20.56 62.11
N ALA A 286 3.55 20.61 63.22
CA ALA A 286 2.18 21.09 63.52
C ALA A 286 1.62 22.25 62.68
N GLY A 287 0.31 22.49 62.54
CA GLY A 287 -0.88 22.04 63.27
C GLY A 287 -1.99 23.11 63.13
N SER A 288 -3.22 22.73 63.45
CA SER A 288 -4.44 23.55 63.63
C SER A 288 -5.24 23.96 62.37
N GLY A 289 -6.57 23.75 62.42
CA GLY A 289 -7.53 24.39 61.51
C GLY A 289 -8.75 23.56 61.08
N THR A 290 -9.61 23.21 62.05
CA THR A 290 -11.08 23.01 61.96
C THR A 290 -11.80 22.86 60.59
N TRP A 291 -12.59 21.79 60.45
CA TRP A 291 -13.68 21.65 59.48
C TRP A 291 -15.02 21.49 60.21
N PRO A 292 -16.12 22.12 59.73
CA PRO A 292 -17.47 21.63 59.97
C PRO A 292 -18.07 20.99 58.72
N ALA A 293 -18.83 19.93 58.97
CA ALA A 293 -19.65 19.20 58.02
C ALA A 293 -20.83 20.04 57.50
N MET A 294 -21.21 19.82 56.25
CA MET A 294 -22.57 20.12 55.79
C MET A 294 -23.09 18.99 54.88
N VAL A 295 -24.13 18.36 55.41
CA VAL A 295 -25.04 17.43 54.75
C VAL A 295 -25.89 18.21 53.75
N LEU A 296 -26.11 17.66 52.55
CA LEU A 296 -27.30 17.97 51.75
C LEU A 296 -27.89 16.67 51.19
N LYS A 297 -29.21 16.61 51.30
CA LYS A 297 -30.14 15.57 50.87
C LYS A 297 -30.19 15.40 49.36
#